data_AF-A0A6P4F792-F1
#
_entry.id   AF-A0A6P4F792-F1
#
_cell.length_a   1.000
_cell.length_b   1.000
_cell.length_c   1.000
_cell.angle_alpha   90.00
_cell.angle_beta   90.00
_cell.angle_gamma   90.00
#
_symmetry.space_group_name_H-M   'P 1'
#
loop_
_entity.id
_entity.type
_entity.pdbx_description
1 polymer ?
#
loop_
_entity_poly.entity_id
_entity_poly.type
_entity_poly.pdbx_seq_one_letter_code
_entity_poly.pdbx_strand_id
1 'polypeptide(L)'
;MAFSASVSLFLVISAITCLNSVSGDLRADLKDFAALVPRRRIGFIAARYYIFDPKFRQAVEFIRSDEFLTTWQQVRAAPDFVNIINYLTENGSGYDITTLVDSLLNRLRAYQLSRTVPVELMLRRDLTTFLWDIVQSLPRTRIYSLISQKKRQSSEFAKLYKALRDKEFKELVQSARRSGQLQAPIKKLKQKSINVDELLQILFEVISWGPQIS
;
A
#
# COMPACT_ATOMS: atom_id res chain seq x y z
N MET A 1 -18.51 30.38 -11.61
CA MET A 1 -17.78 29.20 -12.12
C MET A 1 -16.92 28.67 -10.98
N ALA A 2 -17.34 27.56 -10.36
CA ALA A 2 -16.81 27.10 -9.08
C ALA A 2 -15.48 26.35 -9.24
N PHE A 3 -14.50 26.74 -8.42
CA PHE A 3 -13.23 26.03 -8.23
C PHE A 3 -13.50 24.67 -7.58
N SER A 4 -13.34 23.56 -8.31
CA SER A 4 -13.42 22.22 -7.73
C SER A 4 -12.04 21.79 -7.22
N ALA A 5 -11.83 21.99 -5.92
CA ALA A 5 -10.64 21.61 -5.17
C ALA A 5 -10.61 20.12 -4.77
N SER A 6 -11.01 19.22 -5.69
CA SER A 6 -11.38 17.84 -5.32
C SER A 6 -10.54 16.78 -6.04
N VAL A 7 -9.21 16.75 -5.89
CA VAL A 7 -8.42 15.67 -6.53
C VAL A 7 -7.14 15.21 -5.80
N SER A 8 -7.21 14.87 -4.51
CA SER A 8 -5.96 14.69 -3.75
C SER A 8 -5.89 13.53 -2.77
N LEU A 9 -6.75 12.51 -2.83
CA LEU A 9 -6.99 11.76 -1.60
C LEU A 9 -6.41 10.33 -1.43
N PHE A 10 -6.04 9.51 -2.43
CA PHE A 10 -6.14 8.05 -2.13
C PHE A 10 -4.95 7.11 -2.29
N LEU A 11 -3.81 7.44 -2.92
CA LEU A 11 -2.80 6.41 -3.20
C LEU A 11 -1.95 5.95 -2.00
N VAL A 12 -2.04 6.64 -0.84
CA VAL A 12 -1.47 6.16 0.46
C VAL A 12 -2.56 5.93 1.50
N ILE A 13 -3.79 6.39 1.26
CA ILE A 13 -4.90 6.34 2.22
C ILE A 13 -5.79 5.11 2.03
N SER A 14 -5.71 4.40 0.89
CA SER A 14 -6.57 3.22 0.67
C SER A 14 -6.34 2.08 1.67
N ALA A 15 -5.17 2.02 2.35
CA ALA A 15 -4.89 1.04 3.41
C ALA A 15 -5.68 1.35 4.71
N ILE A 16 -6.15 2.58 4.87
CA ILE A 16 -6.42 3.13 6.21
C ILE A 16 -7.90 3.48 6.42
N THR A 17 -8.75 3.47 5.40
CA THR A 17 -10.21 3.51 5.60
C THR A 17 -10.89 2.14 5.53
N CYS A 18 -10.12 1.04 5.50
CA CYS A 18 -10.60 -0.36 5.55
C CYS A 18 -11.20 -0.78 6.90
N LEU A 19 -11.20 0.10 7.90
CA LEU A 19 -11.19 -0.29 9.30
C LEU A 19 -12.57 -0.51 9.92
N ASN A 20 -13.60 -0.85 9.14
CA ASN A 20 -14.86 -1.29 9.77
C ASN A 20 -14.74 -2.70 10.38
N SER A 21 -13.74 -3.48 9.97
CA SER A 21 -13.53 -4.88 10.39
C SER A 21 -12.39 -5.06 11.40
N VAL A 22 -11.82 -3.96 11.89
CA VAL A 22 -10.75 -3.94 12.90
C VAL A 22 -11.34 -3.41 14.22
N SER A 23 -10.78 -3.76 15.39
CA SER A 23 -11.21 -3.12 16.65
C SER A 23 -11.20 -1.61 16.51
N GLY A 24 -12.05 -0.96 17.32
CA GLY A 24 -12.05 0.49 17.44
C GLY A 24 -10.65 1.07 17.63
N ASP A 25 -9.78 0.37 18.36
CA ASP A 25 -8.45 0.83 18.74
C ASP A 25 -7.44 0.76 17.59
N LEU A 26 -7.22 -0.40 16.98
CA LEU A 26 -6.31 -0.48 15.82
C LEU A 26 -6.86 0.31 14.62
N ARG A 27 -8.19 0.44 14.52
CA ARG A 27 -8.83 1.37 13.59
C ARG A 27 -8.41 2.82 13.84
N ALA A 28 -8.50 3.28 15.08
CA ALA A 28 -8.15 4.64 15.43
C ALA A 28 -6.66 4.88 15.16
N ASP A 29 -5.80 3.92 15.50
CA ASP A 29 -4.36 4.02 15.28
C ASP A 29 -4.01 4.18 13.80
N LEU A 30 -4.58 3.33 12.95
CA LEU A 30 -4.35 3.42 11.52
C LEU A 30 -4.87 4.77 10.98
N LYS A 31 -6.05 5.25 11.39
CA LYS A 31 -6.57 6.58 10.99
C LYS A 31 -5.60 7.71 11.27
N ASP A 32 -4.90 7.68 12.40
CA ASP A 32 -3.91 8.72 12.75
C ASP A 32 -2.74 8.75 11.75
N PHE A 33 -2.30 7.58 11.25
CA PHE A 33 -1.30 7.52 10.18
C PHE A 33 -1.84 8.12 8.86
N ALA A 34 -3.10 7.88 8.50
CA ALA A 34 -3.71 8.51 7.33
C ALA A 34 -3.82 10.03 7.42
N ALA A 35 -3.86 10.59 8.63
CA ALA A 35 -3.87 12.03 8.85
C ALA A 35 -2.51 12.67 8.52
N LEU A 36 -1.41 11.92 8.63
CA LEU A 36 -0.06 12.40 8.30
C LEU A 36 0.25 12.41 6.79
N VAL A 37 -0.59 11.77 5.98
CA VAL A 37 -0.38 11.67 4.53
C VAL A 37 -0.60 13.04 3.86
N PRO A 38 0.38 13.58 3.11
CA PRO A 38 0.27 14.87 2.41
C PRO A 38 -0.55 14.71 1.13
N ARG A 39 -1.86 14.51 1.31
CA ARG A 39 -2.89 14.28 0.29
C ARG A 39 -2.70 15.11 -0.97
N ARG A 40 -2.68 16.43 -0.82
CA ARG A 40 -2.54 17.38 -1.93
C ARG A 40 -1.29 17.14 -2.78
N ARG A 41 -0.15 16.91 -2.13
CA ARG A 41 1.12 16.63 -2.81
C ARG A 41 1.07 15.31 -3.58
N ILE A 42 0.54 14.25 -2.96
CA ILE A 42 0.38 12.94 -3.61
C ILE A 42 -0.57 13.01 -4.81
N GLY A 43 -1.66 13.77 -4.71
CA GLY A 43 -2.59 14.02 -5.82
C GLY A 43 -1.88 14.64 -7.03
N PHE A 44 -1.05 15.67 -6.79
CA PHE A 44 -0.25 16.28 -7.86
C PHE A 44 0.78 15.32 -8.47
N ILE A 45 1.47 14.53 -7.64
CA ILE A 45 2.39 13.50 -8.13
C ILE A 45 1.61 12.50 -9.00
N ALA A 46 0.49 11.97 -8.54
CA ALA A 46 -0.30 10.98 -9.27
C ALA A 46 -0.84 11.50 -10.61
N ALA A 47 -1.35 12.73 -10.63
CA ALA A 47 -1.83 13.36 -11.85
C ALA A 47 -0.69 13.59 -12.86
N ARG A 48 0.49 14.02 -12.40
CA ARG A 48 1.68 14.16 -13.25
C ARG A 48 2.07 12.82 -13.88
N TYR A 49 2.19 11.75 -13.08
CA TYR A 49 2.52 10.43 -13.61
C TYR A 49 1.45 9.92 -14.58
N TYR A 50 0.16 10.10 -14.30
CA TYR A 50 -0.90 9.66 -15.21
C TYR A 50 -0.84 10.33 -16.59
N ILE A 51 -0.51 11.61 -16.63
CA ILE A 51 -0.43 12.38 -17.88
C ILE A 51 0.84 12.04 -18.66
N PHE A 52 1.99 11.93 -18.00
CA PHE A 52 3.28 11.87 -18.69
C PHE A 52 3.92 10.48 -18.76
N ASP A 53 3.46 9.52 -17.97
CA ASP A 53 4.05 8.18 -17.89
C ASP A 53 3.09 7.09 -18.41
N PRO A 54 3.36 6.52 -19.60
CA PRO A 54 2.52 5.49 -20.19
C PRO A 54 2.56 4.16 -19.42
N LYS A 55 3.66 3.82 -18.72
CA LYS A 55 3.75 2.61 -17.90
C LYS A 55 2.89 2.75 -16.65
N PHE A 56 2.95 3.91 -15.99
CA PHE A 56 2.07 4.21 -14.87
C PHE A 56 0.59 4.20 -15.30
N ARG A 57 0.26 4.79 -16.45
CA ARG A 57 -1.10 4.75 -16.99
C ARG A 57 -1.57 3.32 -17.24
N GLN A 58 -0.75 2.48 -17.85
CA GLN A 58 -1.04 1.07 -18.08
C GLN A 58 -1.30 0.33 -16.76
N ALA A 59 -0.46 0.54 -15.74
CA ALA A 59 -0.64 -0.07 -14.43
C ALA A 59 -1.97 0.34 -13.78
N VAL A 60 -2.30 1.64 -13.84
CA VAL A 60 -3.59 2.15 -13.34
C VAL A 60 -4.77 1.54 -14.08
N GLU A 61 -4.73 1.50 -15.41
CA GLU A 61 -5.79 0.91 -16.25
C GLU A 61 -5.97 -0.57 -15.95
N PHE A 62 -4.87 -1.31 -15.77
CA PHE A 62 -4.93 -2.70 -15.35
C PHE A 62 -5.56 -2.87 -13.98
N ILE A 63 -5.12 -2.13 -12.95
CA ILE A 63 -5.72 -2.17 -11.60
C ILE A 63 -7.24 -1.93 -11.65
N ARG A 64 -7.72 -1.08 -12.58
CA ARG A 64 -9.14 -0.77 -12.79
C ARG A 64 -9.95 -1.86 -13.48
N SER A 65 -9.29 -2.81 -14.13
CA SER A 65 -9.90 -3.82 -14.99
C SER A 65 -10.39 -5.06 -14.23
N ASP A 66 -11.22 -5.88 -14.87
CA ASP A 66 -11.60 -7.19 -14.34
C ASP A 66 -10.48 -8.22 -14.43
N GLU A 67 -9.55 -8.05 -15.37
CA GLU A 67 -8.33 -8.86 -15.50
C GLU A 67 -7.49 -8.80 -14.20
N PHE A 68 -7.49 -7.64 -13.53
CA PHE A 68 -6.87 -7.50 -12.22
C PHE A 68 -7.59 -8.27 -11.13
N LEU A 69 -8.93 -8.35 -11.14
CA LEU A 69 -9.65 -9.19 -10.18
C LEU A 69 -9.29 -10.66 -10.33
N THR A 70 -9.22 -11.16 -11.56
CA THR A 70 -8.81 -12.55 -11.81
C THR A 70 -7.38 -12.80 -11.33
N THR A 71 -6.46 -11.86 -11.62
CA THR A 71 -5.07 -11.94 -11.16
C THR A 71 -5.00 -11.94 -9.62
N TRP A 72 -5.82 -11.10 -8.99
CA TRP A 72 -5.89 -10.98 -7.54
C TRP A 72 -6.52 -12.21 -6.87
N GLN A 73 -7.55 -12.80 -7.47
CA GLN A 73 -8.13 -14.06 -7.01
C GLN A 73 -7.10 -15.20 -7.04
N GLN A 74 -6.25 -15.26 -8.06
CA GLN A 74 -5.15 -16.23 -8.12
C GLN A 74 -4.15 -16.02 -6.97
N VAL A 75 -3.82 -14.76 -6.65
CA VAL A 75 -2.96 -14.46 -5.48
C VAL A 75 -3.63 -14.91 -4.19
N ARG A 76 -4.92 -14.58 -3.97
CA ARG A 76 -5.65 -14.98 -2.76
C ARG A 76 -5.75 -16.50 -2.59
N ALA A 77 -5.91 -17.23 -3.69
CA ALA A 77 -6.05 -18.68 -3.67
C ALA A 77 -4.74 -19.42 -3.42
N ALA A 78 -3.59 -18.75 -3.51
CA ALA A 78 -2.28 -19.37 -3.30
C ALA A 78 -2.04 -19.65 -1.80
N PRO A 79 -1.83 -20.91 -1.37
CA PRO A 79 -1.40 -21.27 -0.02
C PRO A 79 -0.33 -20.37 0.58
N ASP A 80 0.68 -19.96 -0.18
CA ASP A 80 1.74 -19.09 0.35
C ASP A 80 1.23 -17.70 0.74
N PHE A 81 0.25 -17.17 0.00
CA PHE A 81 -0.40 -15.92 0.37
C PHE A 81 -1.29 -16.09 1.61
N VAL A 82 -2.02 -17.21 1.69
CA VAL A 82 -2.82 -17.57 2.88
C VAL A 82 -1.92 -17.68 4.12
N ASN A 83 -0.74 -18.27 3.99
CA ASN A 83 0.23 -18.38 5.10
C ASN A 83 0.70 -17.00 5.60
N ILE A 84 0.94 -16.05 4.69
CA ILE A 84 1.29 -14.66 5.07
C ILE A 84 0.15 -14.01 5.85
N ILE A 85 -1.09 -14.17 5.38
CA ILE A 85 -2.28 -13.63 6.05
C ILE A 85 -2.43 -14.26 7.43
N ASN A 86 -2.38 -15.60 7.53
CA ASN A 86 -2.53 -16.32 8.79
C ASN A 86 -1.47 -15.88 9.80
N TYR A 87 -0.21 -15.76 9.38
CA TYR A 87 0.86 -15.27 10.24
C TYR A 87 0.54 -13.88 10.83
N LEU A 88 0.08 -12.94 10.01
CA LEU A 88 -0.26 -11.59 10.48
C LEU A 88 -1.54 -11.56 11.32
N THR A 89 -2.50 -12.44 11.04
CA THR A 89 -3.69 -12.60 11.88
C THR A 89 -3.28 -13.13 13.26
N GLU A 90 -2.50 -14.20 13.32
CA GLU A 90 -2.11 -14.89 14.56
C GLU A 90 -1.13 -14.06 15.41
N ASN A 91 -0.07 -13.51 14.79
CA ASN A 91 1.01 -12.81 15.49
C ASN A 91 0.82 -11.30 15.55
N GLY A 92 0.01 -10.74 14.64
CA GLY A 92 -0.18 -9.31 14.50
C GLY A 92 -1.24 -8.77 15.43
N SER A 93 -2.52 -9.10 15.25
CA SER A 93 -3.57 -8.43 16.05
C SER A 93 -4.85 -9.23 16.20
N GLY A 94 -4.87 -10.49 15.74
CA GLY A 94 -6.08 -11.31 15.70
C GLY A 94 -7.12 -10.84 14.67
N TYR A 95 -6.87 -9.75 13.93
CA TYR A 95 -7.81 -9.25 12.92
C TYR A 95 -7.66 -9.99 11.60
N ASP A 96 -8.80 -10.09 10.92
CA ASP A 96 -8.85 -10.61 9.57
C ASP A 96 -8.17 -9.64 8.59
N ILE A 97 -6.87 -9.86 8.38
CA ILE A 97 -6.02 -9.11 7.45
C ILE A 97 -6.54 -9.23 6.01
N THR A 98 -7.29 -10.28 5.66
CA THR A 98 -7.85 -10.42 4.31
C THR A 98 -8.82 -9.27 4.01
N THR A 99 -9.70 -8.92 4.94
CA THR A 99 -10.66 -7.82 4.75
C THR A 99 -9.97 -6.47 4.55
N LEU A 100 -8.84 -6.25 5.21
CA LEU A 100 -8.03 -5.05 5.07
C LEU A 100 -7.40 -4.97 3.68
N VAL A 101 -6.79 -6.06 3.22
CA VAL A 101 -6.17 -6.13 1.90
C VAL A 101 -7.22 -5.96 0.80
N ASP A 102 -8.36 -6.62 0.93
CA ASP A 102 -9.46 -6.61 -0.03
C ASP A 102 -10.07 -5.23 -0.20
N SER A 103 -10.31 -4.58 0.93
CA SER A 103 -10.86 -3.24 0.97
C SER A 103 -9.88 -2.20 0.39
N LEU A 104 -8.57 -2.40 0.57
CA LEU A 104 -7.53 -1.55 -0.04
C LEU A 104 -7.58 -1.68 -1.56
N LEU A 105 -7.68 -2.90 -2.09
CA LEU A 105 -7.67 -3.15 -3.53
C LEU A 105 -8.93 -2.62 -4.22
N ASN A 106 -10.10 -2.85 -3.63
CA ASN A 106 -11.36 -2.32 -4.16
C ASN A 106 -11.34 -0.79 -4.25
N ARG A 107 -10.71 -0.10 -3.29
CA ARG A 107 -10.57 1.36 -3.33
C ARG A 107 -9.52 1.83 -4.33
N LEU A 108 -8.39 1.14 -4.46
CA LEU A 108 -7.40 1.44 -5.51
C LEU A 108 -8.06 1.38 -6.89
N ARG A 109 -8.92 0.38 -7.09
CA ARG A 109 -9.71 0.20 -8.31
C ARG A 109 -10.71 1.35 -8.54
N ALA A 110 -11.46 1.74 -7.51
CA ALA A 110 -12.48 2.80 -7.62
C ALA A 110 -11.89 4.23 -7.72
N TYR A 111 -10.58 4.41 -7.56
CA TYR A 111 -9.97 5.73 -7.51
C TYR A 111 -10.01 6.45 -8.86
N GLN A 112 -10.39 7.73 -8.86
CA GLN A 112 -10.39 8.61 -10.03
C GLN A 112 -9.19 9.56 -9.98
N LEU A 113 -8.44 9.63 -11.08
CA LEU A 113 -7.27 10.50 -11.21
C LEU A 113 -7.66 11.86 -11.79
N SER A 114 -6.97 12.92 -11.35
CA SER A 114 -7.11 14.24 -11.98
C SER A 114 -6.66 14.17 -13.43
N ARG A 115 -7.36 14.91 -14.29
CA ARG A 115 -6.94 15.13 -15.67
C ARG A 115 -6.13 16.42 -15.85
N THR A 116 -5.92 17.20 -14.79
CA THR A 116 -5.25 18.50 -14.85
C THR A 116 -4.14 18.63 -13.81
N VAL A 117 -2.98 19.13 -14.26
CA VAL A 117 -1.83 19.53 -13.43
C VAL A 117 -1.08 20.70 -14.11
N PRO A 118 -0.47 21.62 -13.34
CA PRO A 118 0.49 22.58 -13.86
C PRO A 118 1.68 21.84 -14.49
N VAL A 119 2.07 22.25 -15.69
CA VAL A 119 3.11 21.58 -16.49
C VAL A 119 4.49 22.10 -16.08
N GLU A 120 5.34 21.20 -15.58
CA GLU A 120 6.79 21.39 -15.61
C GLU A 120 7.49 20.01 -15.65
N LEU A 121 8.34 19.85 -16.67
CA LEU A 121 9.30 18.78 -16.97
C LEU A 121 8.82 17.33 -17.21
N MET A 122 9.32 16.77 -18.33
CA MET A 122 9.25 15.36 -18.72
C MET A 122 10.25 14.53 -17.91
N LEU A 123 9.77 13.41 -17.36
CA LEU A 123 10.60 12.30 -16.89
C LEU A 123 9.90 11.00 -17.30
N ARG A 124 10.60 10.13 -18.04
CA ARG A 124 10.19 8.73 -18.22
C ARG A 124 10.40 8.02 -16.89
N ARG A 125 9.34 7.76 -16.17
CA ARG A 125 9.35 7.03 -14.91
C ARG A 125 8.35 5.88 -15.00
N ASP A 126 8.15 5.11 -13.94
CA ASP A 126 7.19 4.01 -13.85
C ASP A 126 6.48 4.02 -12.48
N LEU A 127 5.57 3.06 -12.25
CA LEU A 127 4.82 2.95 -10.99
C LEU A 127 5.71 2.92 -9.75
N THR A 128 6.89 2.33 -9.84
CA THR A 128 7.82 2.26 -8.72
C THR A 128 8.40 3.62 -8.40
N THR A 129 8.82 4.37 -9.41
CA THR A 129 9.32 5.72 -9.17
C THR A 129 8.22 6.62 -8.61
N PHE A 130 6.98 6.45 -9.05
CA PHE A 130 5.82 7.11 -8.45
C PHE A 130 5.69 6.82 -6.95
N LEU A 131 5.81 5.56 -6.55
CA LEU A 131 5.71 5.17 -5.15
C LEU A 131 6.88 5.70 -4.32
N TRP A 132 8.08 5.76 -4.87
CA TRP A 132 9.22 6.40 -4.19
C TRP A 132 9.02 7.91 -4.01
N ASP A 133 8.52 8.62 -5.02
CA ASP A 133 8.19 10.05 -4.91
C ASP A 133 7.09 10.28 -3.84
N ILE A 134 6.16 9.34 -3.69
CA ILE A 134 5.20 9.33 -2.59
C ILE A 134 5.92 9.15 -1.24
N VAL A 135 6.74 8.12 -1.09
CA VAL A 135 7.45 7.81 0.16
C VAL A 135 8.27 9.02 0.60
N GLN A 136 9.00 9.65 -0.32
CA GLN A 136 9.77 10.87 -0.05
C GLN A 136 8.91 12.09 0.33
N SER A 137 7.64 12.11 -0.04
CA SER A 137 6.73 13.17 0.37
C SER A 137 6.21 13.02 1.80
N LEU A 138 6.25 11.81 2.37
CA LEU A 138 5.72 11.53 3.70
C LEU A 138 6.56 12.18 4.81
N PRO A 139 5.93 12.68 5.88
CA PRO A 139 6.65 13.30 7.00
C PRO A 139 7.30 12.22 7.88
N ARG A 140 8.46 11.70 7.46
CA ARG A 140 9.19 10.57 8.10
C ARG A 140 9.30 10.72 9.62
N THR A 141 9.70 11.90 10.12
CA THR A 141 9.81 12.16 11.56
C THR A 141 8.47 12.05 12.29
N ARG A 142 7.38 12.58 11.72
CA ARG A 142 6.05 12.48 12.34
C ARG A 142 5.54 11.05 12.33
N ILE A 143 5.82 10.29 11.27
CA ILE A 143 5.48 8.87 11.19
C ILE A 143 6.26 8.08 12.24
N TYR A 144 7.57 8.30 12.38
CA TYR A 144 8.37 7.68 13.44
C TYR A 144 7.82 7.97 14.84
N SER A 145 7.53 9.24 15.13
CA SER A 145 6.96 9.66 16.41
C SER A 145 5.63 8.97 16.68
N LEU A 146 4.77 8.88 15.66
CA LEU A 146 3.47 8.23 15.78
C LEU A 146 3.62 6.71 15.98
N ILE A 147 4.50 6.02 15.24
CA ILE A 147 4.81 4.59 15.50
C ILE A 147 5.28 4.39 16.94
N SER A 148 6.22 5.23 17.41
CA SER A 148 6.77 5.15 18.76
C SER A 148 5.73 5.42 19.84
N GLN A 149 4.76 6.30 19.57
CA GLN A 149 3.62 6.55 20.45
C GLN A 149 2.67 5.34 20.46
N LYS A 150 2.21 4.90 19.28
CA LYS A 150 1.23 3.81 19.16
C LYS A 150 1.78 2.47 19.68
N LYS A 151 3.06 2.17 19.46
CA LYS A 151 3.74 1.00 20.05
C LYS A 151 3.67 0.98 21.58
N ARG A 152 3.64 2.14 22.25
CA ARG A 152 3.57 2.25 23.71
C ARG A 152 2.14 2.27 24.26
N GLN A 153 1.20 2.79 23.47
CA GLN A 153 -0.16 3.11 23.93
C GLN A 153 -1.23 2.12 23.45
N SER A 154 -0.97 1.38 22.37
CA SER A 154 -1.92 0.43 21.77
C SER A 154 -1.30 -0.95 21.67
N SER A 155 -1.87 -1.91 22.40
CA SER A 155 -1.43 -3.31 22.37
C SER A 155 -1.59 -3.91 20.98
N GLU A 156 -2.70 -3.60 20.30
CA GLU A 156 -3.01 -4.15 18.98
C GLU A 156 -2.08 -3.62 17.90
N PHE A 157 -1.77 -2.31 17.92
CA PHE A 157 -0.77 -1.76 17.03
C PHE A 157 0.63 -2.27 17.36
N ALA A 158 0.98 -2.41 18.63
CA ALA A 158 2.30 -2.91 19.04
C ALA A 158 2.55 -4.33 18.55
N LYS A 159 1.58 -5.24 18.69
CA LYS A 159 1.65 -6.61 18.18
C LYS A 159 1.73 -6.62 16.64
N LEU A 160 0.90 -5.83 15.94
CA LEU A 160 0.92 -5.75 14.47
C LEU A 160 2.27 -5.24 13.97
N TYR A 161 2.77 -4.17 14.58
CA TYR A 161 4.08 -3.61 14.23
C TYR A 161 5.21 -4.61 14.51
N LYS A 162 5.13 -5.37 15.60
CA LYS A 162 6.10 -6.44 15.90
C LYS A 162 6.07 -7.52 14.82
N ALA A 163 4.90 -8.05 14.48
CA ALA A 163 4.74 -9.09 13.45
C ALA A 163 5.25 -8.62 12.07
N LEU A 164 4.94 -7.39 11.67
CA LEU A 164 5.43 -6.82 10.40
C LEU A 164 6.95 -6.61 10.35
N ARG A 165 7.59 -6.48 11.51
CA ARG A 165 9.03 -6.29 11.68
C ARG A 165 9.78 -7.61 11.92
N ASP A 166 9.05 -8.70 12.09
CA ASP A 166 9.62 -10.00 12.36
C ASP A 166 10.40 -10.52 11.14
N LYS A 167 11.50 -11.21 11.42
CA LYS A 167 12.28 -11.91 10.41
C LYS A 167 11.44 -13.01 9.75
N GLU A 168 10.62 -13.72 10.52
CA GLU A 168 9.75 -14.79 10.00
C GLU A 168 8.77 -14.25 8.96
N PHE A 169 8.12 -13.11 9.24
CA PHE A 169 7.26 -12.43 8.26
C PHE A 169 7.99 -12.13 6.95
N LYS A 170 9.21 -11.57 7.06
CA LYS A 170 10.03 -11.26 5.88
C LYS A 170 10.38 -12.51 5.09
N GLU A 171 10.70 -13.62 5.76
CA GLU A 171 11.02 -14.89 5.12
C GLU A 171 9.80 -15.52 4.44
N LEU A 172 8.63 -15.51 5.09
CA LEU A 172 7.35 -15.94 4.51
C LEU A 172 7.04 -15.18 3.22
N VAL A 173 7.13 -13.84 3.26
CA VAL A 173 6.90 -12.99 2.09
C VAL A 173 7.90 -13.29 0.95
N GLN A 174 9.18 -13.47 1.29
CA GLN A 174 10.21 -13.78 0.29
C GLN A 174 10.05 -15.18 -0.32
N SER A 175 9.59 -16.15 0.48
CA SER A 175 9.29 -17.50 0.03
C SER A 175 8.09 -17.50 -0.93
N ALA A 176 6.98 -16.87 -0.52
CA ALA A 176 5.79 -16.73 -1.35
C ALA A 176 6.09 -16.07 -2.70
N ARG A 177 6.88 -15.01 -2.71
CA ARG A 177 7.31 -14.32 -3.94
C ARG A 177 8.04 -15.23 -4.93
N ARG A 178 8.68 -16.30 -4.48
CA ARG A 178 9.42 -17.27 -5.31
C ARG A 178 8.63 -18.53 -5.61
N SER A 179 7.44 -18.69 -5.03
CA SER A 179 6.68 -19.91 -5.14
C SER A 179 6.07 -20.08 -6.51
N GLY A 180 5.96 -21.34 -6.97
CA GLY A 180 5.43 -21.67 -8.31
C GLY A 180 4.00 -21.17 -8.52
N GLN A 181 3.18 -21.16 -7.47
CA GLN A 181 1.78 -20.76 -7.54
C GLN A 181 1.60 -19.26 -7.75
N LEU A 182 2.53 -18.45 -7.25
CA LEU A 182 2.50 -17.00 -7.42
C LEU A 182 3.23 -16.52 -8.68
N GLN A 183 3.98 -17.38 -9.39
CA GLN A 183 4.70 -16.99 -10.60
C GLN A 183 3.78 -16.42 -11.69
N ALA A 184 2.65 -17.06 -11.96
CA ALA A 184 1.71 -16.61 -12.98
C ALA A 184 1.12 -15.21 -12.66
N PRO A 185 0.52 -14.96 -11.48
CA PRO A 185 0.01 -13.63 -11.15
C PRO A 185 1.13 -12.58 -11.02
N ILE A 186 2.31 -12.92 -10.49
CA ILE A 186 3.47 -12.00 -10.44
C ILE A 186 3.93 -11.62 -11.85
N LYS A 187 4.03 -12.57 -12.77
CA LYS A 187 4.37 -12.31 -14.17
C LYS A 187 3.33 -11.41 -14.83
N LYS A 188 2.04 -11.62 -14.55
CA LYS A 188 0.94 -10.79 -15.05
C LYS A 188 1.04 -9.35 -14.54
N LEU A 189 1.31 -9.16 -13.25
CA LEU A 189 1.57 -7.84 -12.66
C LEU A 189 2.73 -7.15 -13.37
N LYS A 190 3.85 -7.86 -13.57
CA LYS A 190 5.04 -7.33 -14.25
C LYS A 190 4.74 -6.92 -15.70
N GLN A 191 3.97 -7.72 -16.44
CA GLN A 191 3.53 -7.39 -17.81
C GLN A 191 2.69 -6.11 -17.89
N LYS A 192 2.03 -5.75 -16.79
CA LYS A 192 1.19 -4.54 -16.66
C LYS A 192 1.92 -3.41 -15.92
N SER A 193 3.25 -3.44 -15.92
CA SER A 193 4.11 -2.42 -15.30
C SER A 193 3.98 -2.32 -13.78
N ILE A 194 3.63 -3.42 -13.10
CA ILE A 194 3.58 -3.53 -11.63
C ILE A 194 4.65 -4.51 -11.16
N ASN A 195 5.73 -4.00 -10.56
CA ASN A 195 6.84 -4.84 -10.08
C ASN A 195 6.68 -5.18 -8.58
N VAL A 196 6.32 -6.43 -8.28
CA VAL A 196 6.10 -6.91 -6.91
C VAL A 196 7.35 -6.76 -6.03
N ASP A 197 8.55 -6.91 -6.58
CA ASP A 197 9.79 -6.83 -5.80
C ASP A 197 10.03 -5.41 -5.26
N GLU A 198 9.76 -4.43 -6.11
CA GLU A 198 9.88 -3.02 -5.77
C GLU A 198 8.79 -2.60 -4.78
N LEU A 199 7.56 -3.13 -4.92
CA LEU A 199 6.50 -2.93 -3.93
C LEU A 199 6.89 -3.48 -2.56
N LEU A 200 7.49 -4.66 -2.50
CA LEU A 200 7.97 -5.26 -1.25
C LEU A 200 9.12 -4.46 -0.64
N GLN A 201 10.03 -3.95 -1.47
CA GLN A 201 11.12 -3.07 -1.00
C GLN A 201 10.57 -1.79 -0.36
N ILE A 202 9.59 -1.13 -1.01
CA ILE A 202 8.94 0.07 -0.47
C ILE A 202 8.21 -0.25 0.84
N LEU A 203 7.48 -1.36 0.89
CA LEU A 203 6.79 -1.82 2.09
C LEU A 203 7.76 -1.97 3.27
N PHE A 204 8.86 -2.70 3.07
CA PHE A 204 9.85 -2.91 4.12
C PHE A 204 10.62 -1.65 4.50
N GLU A 205 10.87 -0.73 3.56
CA GLU A 205 11.46 0.59 3.86
C GLU A 205 10.55 1.38 4.80
N VAL A 206 9.25 1.52 4.46
CA VAL A 206 8.31 2.29 5.28
C VAL A 206 8.13 1.68 6.67
N ILE A 207 8.03 0.34 6.76
CA ILE A 207 7.97 -0.36 8.05
C ILE A 207 9.25 -0.12 8.87
N SER A 208 10.41 -0.02 8.21
CA SER A 208 11.70 0.21 8.89
C SER A 208 11.87 1.61 9.48
N TRP A 209 10.96 2.54 9.16
CA TRP A 209 11.05 3.90 9.70
C TRP A 209 10.86 3.97 11.18
N GLY A 210 10.10 3.04 11.78
CA GLY A 210 9.80 3.02 13.20
C GLY A 210 10.96 2.55 14.10
N PRO A 211 10.78 2.57 15.43
CA PRO A 211 11.79 2.08 16.36
C PRO A 211 12.04 0.59 16.18
N GLN A 212 13.24 0.13 16.54
CA GLN A 212 13.56 -1.29 16.54
C GLN A 212 12.60 -2.07 17.46
N ILE A 213 12.38 -3.33 17.12
CA ILE A 213 11.69 -4.27 17.99
C ILE A 213 12.73 -4.85 18.95
N SER A 214 12.38 -4.92 20.24
CA SER A 214 13.16 -5.54 21.30
C SER A 214 12.74 -6.98 21.46
#